data_AF-A0A933YLV0-F1
#
_entry.id   AF-A0A933YLV0-F1
#
_cell.length_a   1.000
_cell.length_b   1.000
_cell.length_c   1.000
_cell.angle_alpha   90.00
_cell.angle_beta   90.00
_cell.angle_gamma   90.00
#
_symmetry.space_group_name_H-M   'P 1'
#
loop_
_entity.id
_entity.type
_entity.pdbx_description
1 polymer ?
#
loop_
_entity_poly.entity_id
_entity_poly.type
_entity_poly.pdbx_seq_one_letter_code
_entity_poly.pdbx_strand_id
1 'polypeptide(L)'
;MNSESPIAEELRRAQAAIAEERLNDALAAIASALALDPSNAEAMRMAVALGEHDEETRLAKIEQAHTTSSVHNSPADENSLQVHLANARRLFLEGQFDLAHAETTLALLVDPLSSDTLTLEKEIHLAITAKGRAGPQSSESINGILLVARRYVERDKLDRALEEIDTGLAMHPGHPELLWLRNDVCEKVRLKKELAVRNRKNELLLAIREHFARTEFDDALLTIQTALSEFPDDQDILQLEQQISAAQERWQQLHQFEKQKEAVNLHVTTAQRLMQQDKWDEALAEVALGLLVAPFSPDLTALEKQLLREQASDEEIEDTSATDTQIALRIISAEEYAKLGEFEKALDEIAHAYGLDPGNSDITKVEQRIRQLQRPQAGALKLIYSNEHRRQSNA
;
A
#
# COMPACT_ATOMS: atom_id res chain seq x y z
N MET A 1 -23.63 95.82 -31.60
CA MET A 1 -23.96 95.37 -30.24
C MET A 1 -23.42 93.96 -30.11
N ASN A 2 -22.26 93.80 -29.47
CA ASN A 2 -21.66 92.48 -29.26
C ASN A 2 -22.38 91.86 -28.07
N SER A 3 -23.24 90.87 -28.31
CA SER A 3 -23.75 90.01 -27.25
C SER A 3 -22.60 89.12 -26.79
N GLU A 4 -22.01 89.42 -25.63
CA GLU A 4 -21.06 88.51 -24.99
C GLU A 4 -21.76 87.18 -24.65
N SER A 5 -21.00 86.08 -24.69
CA SER A 5 -21.52 84.75 -24.37
C SER A 5 -21.99 84.73 -22.91
N PRO A 6 -23.16 84.14 -22.59
CA PRO A 6 -23.68 84.06 -21.23
C PRO A 6 -22.71 83.39 -20.25
N ILE A 7 -21.85 82.48 -20.75
CA ILE A 7 -20.80 81.84 -19.94
C ILE A 7 -19.71 82.85 -19.52
N ALA A 8 -19.34 83.78 -20.41
CA ALA A 8 -18.32 84.78 -20.11
C ALA A 8 -18.81 85.79 -19.06
N GLU A 9 -20.12 86.06 -19.02
CA GLU A 9 -20.74 86.91 -18.01
C GLU A 9 -20.71 86.25 -16.63
N GLU A 10 -21.06 84.97 -16.54
CA GLU A 10 -21.01 84.21 -15.28
C GLU A 10 -19.57 84.01 -14.77
N LEU A 11 -18.60 83.73 -15.65
CA LEU A 11 -17.18 83.64 -15.26
C LEU A 11 -16.65 84.97 -14.73
N ARG A 12 -17.04 86.11 -15.33
CA ARG A 12 -16.66 87.44 -14.85
C ARG A 12 -17.29 87.76 -13.49
N ARG A 13 -18.55 87.34 -13.30
CA ARG A 13 -19.25 87.47 -12.01
C ARG A 13 -18.57 86.63 -10.92
N ALA A 14 -18.13 85.42 -11.26
CA ALA A 14 -17.34 84.58 -10.36
C ALA A 14 -16.01 85.24 -9.98
N GLN A 15 -15.25 85.76 -10.97
CA GLN A 15 -13.98 86.45 -10.71
C GLN A 15 -14.14 87.69 -9.81
N ALA A 16 -15.19 88.49 -10.05
CA ALA A 16 -15.50 89.65 -9.21
C ALA A 16 -15.86 89.24 -7.77
N ALA A 17 -16.67 88.19 -7.60
CA ALA A 17 -17.03 87.68 -6.28
C ALA A 17 -15.82 87.10 -5.52
N ILE A 18 -14.88 86.45 -6.21
CA ILE A 18 -13.61 85.99 -5.61
C ILE A 18 -12.78 87.18 -5.13
N ALA A 19 -12.67 88.24 -5.94
CA ALA A 19 -11.91 89.43 -5.58
C ALA A 19 -12.50 90.18 -4.36
N GLU A 20 -13.82 90.06 -4.14
CA GLU A 20 -14.54 90.60 -2.97
C GLU A 20 -14.60 89.63 -1.79
N GLU A 21 -13.93 88.47 -1.85
CA GLU A 21 -13.98 87.39 -0.85
C GLU A 21 -15.40 86.83 -0.59
N ARG A 22 -16.32 87.02 -1.54
CA ARG A 22 -17.70 86.53 -1.50
C ARG A 22 -17.78 85.12 -2.09
N LEU A 23 -17.17 84.16 -1.41
CA LEU A 23 -16.94 82.79 -1.92
C LEU A 23 -18.23 82.07 -2.33
N ASN A 24 -19.34 82.27 -1.61
CA ASN A 24 -20.63 81.64 -1.97
C ASN A 24 -21.19 82.18 -3.28
N ASP A 25 -21.05 83.48 -3.55
CA ASP A 25 -21.51 84.10 -4.80
C ASP A 25 -20.61 83.69 -5.97
N ALA A 26 -19.31 83.50 -5.70
CA ALA A 26 -18.37 82.97 -6.67
C ALA A 26 -18.72 81.52 -7.06
N LEU A 27 -19.01 80.65 -6.08
CA LEU A 27 -19.40 79.27 -6.33
C LEU A 27 -20.73 79.18 -7.10
N ALA A 28 -21.71 80.01 -6.77
CA ALA A 28 -22.99 80.04 -7.48
C ALA A 28 -22.83 80.46 -8.95
N ALA A 29 -21.95 81.43 -9.23
CA ALA A 29 -21.63 81.87 -10.60
C ALA A 29 -20.86 80.79 -11.38
N ILE A 30 -19.88 80.11 -10.75
CA ILE A 30 -19.16 78.99 -11.37
C ILE A 30 -20.09 77.82 -11.69
N ALA A 31 -20.98 77.46 -10.76
CA ALA A 31 -21.98 76.42 -10.98
C ALA A 31 -22.93 76.78 -12.13
N SER A 32 -23.33 78.04 -12.24
CA SER A 32 -24.15 78.54 -13.36
C SER A 32 -23.40 78.45 -14.71
N ALA A 33 -22.10 78.76 -14.72
CA ALA A 33 -21.26 78.60 -15.91
C ALA A 33 -21.11 77.13 -16.34
N LEU A 34 -20.91 76.21 -15.37
CA LEU A 34 -20.82 74.76 -15.64
C LEU A 34 -22.16 74.14 -16.04
N ALA A 35 -23.29 74.66 -15.56
CA ALA A 35 -24.61 74.22 -16.00
C ALA A 35 -24.86 74.57 -17.48
N LEU A 36 -24.28 75.67 -17.97
CA LEU A 36 -24.35 76.07 -19.39
C LEU A 36 -23.36 75.29 -20.26
N ASP A 37 -22.16 75.03 -19.76
CA ASP A 37 -21.16 74.17 -20.41
C ASP A 37 -20.36 73.36 -19.37
N PRO A 38 -20.73 72.09 -19.15
CA PRO A 38 -20.05 71.22 -18.19
C PRO A 38 -18.58 70.95 -18.51
N SER A 39 -18.14 71.23 -19.74
CA SER A 39 -16.77 71.02 -20.21
C SER A 39 -15.89 72.26 -20.14
N ASN A 40 -16.41 73.38 -19.60
CA ASN A 40 -15.67 74.63 -19.54
C ASN A 40 -14.46 74.55 -18.59
N ALA A 41 -13.26 74.46 -19.18
CA ALA A 41 -12.01 74.28 -18.45
C ALA A 41 -11.62 75.48 -17.55
N GLU A 42 -12.19 76.67 -17.75
CA GLU A 42 -11.92 77.83 -16.90
C GLU A 42 -12.79 77.78 -15.65
N ALA A 43 -14.08 77.46 -15.79
CA ALA A 43 -14.98 77.25 -14.67
C ALA A 43 -14.50 76.11 -13.75
N MET A 44 -14.04 74.99 -14.32
CA MET A 44 -13.47 73.87 -13.54
C MET A 44 -12.19 74.27 -12.79
N ARG A 45 -11.29 75.05 -13.43
CA ARG A 45 -10.07 75.52 -12.77
C ARG A 45 -10.37 76.47 -11.61
N MET A 46 -11.35 77.37 -11.78
CA MET A 46 -11.81 78.25 -10.70
C MET A 46 -12.45 77.46 -9.55
N ALA A 47 -13.21 76.39 -9.84
CA ALA A 47 -13.78 75.52 -8.83
C ALA A 47 -12.71 74.80 -7.99
N VAL A 48 -11.66 74.28 -8.64
CA VAL A 48 -10.53 73.63 -7.96
C VAL A 48 -9.76 74.63 -7.10
N ALA A 49 -9.44 75.81 -7.63
CA ALA A 49 -8.71 76.85 -6.90
C ALA A 49 -9.47 77.36 -5.65
N LEU A 50 -10.80 77.44 -5.71
CA LEU A 50 -11.66 77.75 -4.55
C LEU A 50 -11.70 76.60 -3.53
N GLY A 51 -11.54 75.35 -3.98
CA GLY A 51 -11.52 74.17 -3.12
C GLY A 51 -10.25 74.01 -2.28
N GLU A 52 -9.12 74.57 -2.73
CA GLU A 52 -7.84 74.50 -2.02
C GLU A 52 -7.73 75.49 -0.85
N HIS A 53 -8.57 76.54 -0.81
CA HIS A 53 -8.31 77.71 0.05
C HIS A 53 -8.92 77.65 1.46
N ASP A 54 -9.72 76.66 1.83
CA ASP A 54 -10.28 76.57 3.20
C ASP A 54 -10.81 75.16 3.58
N GLU A 55 -9.90 74.21 3.81
CA GLU A 55 -10.23 72.82 4.19
C GLU A 55 -10.89 72.74 5.59
N GLU A 56 -10.49 73.60 6.53
CA GLU A 56 -11.02 73.66 7.89
C GLU A 56 -12.47 74.18 7.94
N THR A 57 -12.80 75.22 7.16
CA THR A 57 -14.17 75.73 7.11
C THR A 57 -15.10 74.82 6.31
N ARG A 58 -14.56 74.01 5.38
CA ARG A 58 -15.35 73.02 4.61
C ARG A 58 -15.78 71.85 5.49
N LEU A 59 -14.88 71.30 6.31
CA LEU A 59 -15.19 70.21 7.25
C LEU A 59 -16.18 70.67 8.34
N ALA A 60 -16.02 71.90 8.87
CA ALA A 60 -16.93 72.46 9.87
C ALA A 60 -18.36 72.71 9.32
N LYS A 61 -18.50 73.09 8.04
CA LYS A 61 -19.81 73.26 7.39
C LYS A 61 -20.48 71.93 7.01
N ILE A 62 -19.71 70.88 6.72
CA ILE A 62 -20.24 69.53 6.48
C ILE A 62 -20.82 68.95 7.78
N GLU A 63 -20.16 69.17 8.93
CA GLU A 63 -20.67 68.78 10.25
C GLU A 63 -21.95 69.55 10.64
N GLN A 64 -22.08 70.82 10.23
CA GLN A 64 -23.32 71.60 10.37
C GLN A 64 -24.43 71.09 9.42
N ALA A 65 -24.10 70.74 8.18
CA ALA A 65 -25.06 70.21 7.20
C ALA A 65 -25.63 68.83 7.58
N HIS A 66 -24.88 68.02 8.36
CA HIS A 66 -25.37 66.77 8.95
C HIS A 66 -26.61 66.95 9.87
N THR A 67 -26.89 68.16 10.35
CA THR A 67 -28.05 68.41 11.23
C THR A 67 -29.29 68.97 10.51
N THR A 68 -29.19 69.45 9.27
CA THR A 68 -30.28 70.29 8.69
C THR A 68 -30.77 69.95 7.29
N SER A 69 -30.29 68.92 6.58
CA SER A 69 -30.80 68.66 5.22
C SER A 69 -31.33 67.23 5.00
N SER A 70 -32.63 67.09 5.21
CA SER A 70 -33.47 66.21 4.40
C SER A 70 -34.09 67.11 3.34
N VAL A 71 -33.86 66.85 2.05
CA VAL A 71 -34.78 67.10 0.91
C VAL A 71 -34.04 66.99 -0.44
N HIS A 72 -34.59 66.11 -1.30
CA HIS A 72 -34.50 66.01 -2.77
C HIS A 72 -33.22 65.44 -3.43
N ASN A 73 -33.18 64.11 -3.57
CA ASN A 73 -32.42 63.45 -4.64
C ASN A 73 -33.33 63.25 -5.86
N SER A 74 -32.94 63.85 -6.99
CA SER A 74 -33.59 63.62 -8.29
C SER A 74 -32.99 62.35 -8.93
N PRO A 75 -33.78 61.50 -9.61
CA PRO A 75 -33.29 60.24 -10.19
C PRO A 75 -32.24 60.43 -11.32
N ALA A 76 -32.04 61.64 -11.83
CA ALA A 76 -30.98 61.96 -12.77
C ALA A 76 -29.59 62.03 -12.09
N ASP A 77 -29.55 62.50 -10.84
CA ASP A 77 -28.31 62.70 -10.08
C ASP A 77 -27.80 61.35 -9.54
N GLU A 78 -28.71 60.43 -9.22
CA GLU A 78 -28.38 59.07 -8.75
C GLU A 78 -27.68 58.24 -9.84
N ASN A 79 -28.06 58.40 -11.11
CA ASN A 79 -27.38 57.76 -12.25
C ASN A 79 -26.00 58.38 -12.51
N SER A 80 -25.84 59.69 -12.36
CA SER A 80 -24.54 60.35 -12.53
C SER A 80 -23.55 59.94 -11.43
N LEU A 81 -24.01 59.88 -10.18
CA LEU A 81 -23.21 59.42 -9.04
C LEU A 81 -22.68 57.99 -9.25
N GLN A 82 -23.56 57.06 -9.68
CA GLN A 82 -23.15 55.68 -9.93
C GLN A 82 -22.11 55.56 -11.06
N VAL A 83 -22.22 56.35 -12.11
CA VAL A 83 -21.26 56.36 -13.23
C VAL A 83 -19.89 56.87 -12.76
N HIS A 84 -19.84 57.98 -12.03
CA HIS A 84 -18.57 58.52 -11.51
C HIS A 84 -17.93 57.57 -10.49
N LEU A 85 -18.71 56.96 -9.59
CA LEU A 85 -18.21 55.94 -8.66
C LEU A 85 -17.67 54.70 -9.38
N ALA A 86 -18.37 54.20 -10.41
CA ALA A 86 -17.92 53.04 -11.17
C ALA A 86 -16.61 53.34 -11.93
N ASN A 87 -16.50 54.53 -12.52
CA ASN A 87 -15.28 54.98 -13.19
C ASN A 87 -14.12 55.17 -12.22
N ALA A 88 -14.36 55.82 -11.07
CA ALA A 88 -13.37 56.00 -10.02
C ALA A 88 -12.83 54.65 -9.52
N ARG A 89 -13.71 53.68 -9.23
CA ARG A 89 -13.30 52.32 -8.82
C ARG A 89 -12.49 51.60 -9.89
N ARG A 90 -12.90 51.71 -11.17
CA ARG A 90 -12.17 51.13 -12.30
C ARG A 90 -10.76 51.72 -12.41
N LEU A 91 -10.64 53.05 -12.39
CA LEU A 91 -9.36 53.76 -12.48
C LEU A 91 -8.46 53.47 -11.28
N PHE A 92 -9.03 53.29 -10.08
CA PHE A 92 -8.30 52.87 -8.89
C PHE A 92 -7.70 51.47 -9.04
N LEU A 93 -8.47 50.51 -9.56
CA LEU A 93 -7.96 49.15 -9.85
C LEU A 93 -6.91 49.13 -10.97
N GLU A 94 -7.01 50.06 -11.94
CA GLU A 94 -6.02 50.27 -13.01
C GLU A 94 -4.75 51.01 -12.51
N GLY A 95 -4.70 51.44 -11.25
CA GLY A 95 -3.56 52.12 -10.63
C GLY A 95 -3.38 53.59 -11.04
N GLN A 96 -4.38 54.18 -11.70
CA GLN A 96 -4.40 55.58 -12.14
C GLN A 96 -4.98 56.48 -11.06
N PHE A 97 -4.29 56.55 -9.91
CA PHE A 97 -4.83 57.17 -8.70
C PHE A 97 -5.18 58.66 -8.84
N ASP A 98 -4.45 59.42 -9.66
CA ASP A 98 -4.73 60.86 -9.88
C ASP A 98 -6.06 61.07 -10.61
N LEU A 99 -6.36 60.21 -11.60
CA LEU A 99 -7.62 60.25 -12.35
C LEU A 99 -8.77 59.66 -11.54
N ALA A 100 -8.52 58.60 -10.76
CA ALA A 100 -9.49 58.05 -9.83
C ALA A 100 -9.91 59.09 -8.76
N HIS A 101 -8.96 59.89 -8.27
CA HIS A 101 -9.23 60.98 -7.32
C HIS A 101 -10.14 62.03 -7.95
N ALA A 102 -9.85 62.47 -9.18
CA ALA A 102 -10.68 63.44 -9.89
C ALA A 102 -12.13 62.96 -10.09
N GLU A 103 -12.32 61.71 -10.52
CA GLU A 103 -13.67 61.12 -10.66
C GLU A 103 -14.40 60.96 -9.32
N THR A 104 -13.66 60.69 -8.24
CA THR A 104 -14.24 60.62 -6.89
C THR A 104 -14.66 62.01 -6.39
N THR A 105 -13.87 63.05 -6.69
CA THR A 105 -14.26 64.44 -6.42
C THR A 105 -15.53 64.83 -7.18
N LEU A 106 -15.69 64.41 -8.45
CA LEU A 106 -16.92 64.61 -9.21
C LEU A 106 -18.12 63.88 -8.57
N ALA A 107 -17.93 62.65 -8.09
CA ALA A 107 -18.97 61.93 -7.36
C ALA A 107 -19.37 62.63 -6.04
N LEU A 108 -18.41 63.22 -5.31
CA LEU A 108 -18.68 64.01 -4.09
C LEU A 108 -19.37 65.34 -4.38
N LEU A 109 -19.24 65.89 -5.59
CA LEU A 109 -19.98 67.06 -6.04
C LEU A 109 -21.46 66.75 -6.27
N VAL A 110 -21.78 65.53 -6.73
CA VAL A 110 -23.17 65.08 -6.97
C VAL A 110 -23.86 64.69 -5.66
N ASP A 111 -23.19 63.93 -4.80
CA ASP A 111 -23.67 63.61 -3.44
C ASP A 111 -22.51 63.68 -2.43
N PRO A 112 -22.36 64.81 -1.72
CA PRO A 112 -21.31 65.00 -0.72
C PRO A 112 -21.40 64.07 0.49
N LEU A 113 -22.57 63.46 0.73
CA LEU A 113 -22.83 62.62 1.90
C LEU A 113 -22.80 61.12 1.58
N SER A 114 -22.54 60.75 0.32
CA SER A 114 -22.42 59.36 -0.09
C SER A 114 -21.28 58.67 0.66
N SER A 115 -21.64 57.69 1.50
CA SER A 115 -20.69 56.89 2.27
C SER A 115 -19.67 56.20 1.38
N ASP A 116 -20.12 55.69 0.24
CA ASP A 116 -19.30 54.93 -0.69
C ASP A 116 -18.24 55.81 -1.34
N THR A 117 -18.60 57.05 -1.68
CA THR A 117 -17.68 58.01 -2.28
C THR A 117 -16.61 58.46 -1.29
N LEU A 118 -17.01 58.74 -0.04
CA LEU A 118 -16.08 59.10 1.04
C LEU A 118 -15.13 57.94 1.42
N THR A 119 -15.61 56.69 1.38
CA THR A 119 -14.72 55.53 1.58
C THR A 119 -13.70 55.40 0.46
N LEU A 120 -14.13 55.54 -0.79
CA LEU A 120 -13.26 55.43 -1.94
C LEU A 120 -12.23 56.57 -2.00
N GLU A 121 -12.62 57.79 -1.63
CA GLU A 121 -11.70 58.94 -1.54
C GLU A 121 -10.58 58.69 -0.54
N LYS A 122 -10.90 58.17 0.66
CA LYS A 122 -9.90 57.80 1.67
C LYS A 122 -8.96 56.70 1.16
N GLU A 123 -9.48 55.68 0.47
CA GLU A 123 -8.67 54.61 -0.12
C GLU A 123 -7.72 55.14 -1.20
N ILE A 124 -8.22 56.00 -2.08
CA ILE A 124 -7.41 56.65 -3.13
C ILE A 124 -6.33 57.54 -2.50
N HIS A 125 -6.66 58.32 -1.47
CA HIS A 125 -5.71 59.19 -0.80
C HIS A 125 -4.60 58.40 -0.08
N LEU A 126 -4.95 57.27 0.55
CA LEU A 126 -3.97 56.33 1.11
C LEU A 126 -3.06 55.72 0.04
N ALA A 127 -3.60 55.40 -1.14
CA ALA A 127 -2.81 54.88 -2.26
C ALA A 127 -1.87 55.95 -2.86
N ILE A 128 -2.32 57.20 -3.02
CA ILE A 128 -1.51 58.31 -3.50
C ILE A 128 -0.38 58.62 -2.52
N THR A 129 -0.69 58.67 -1.21
CA THR A 129 0.33 58.91 -0.17
C THR A 129 1.31 57.74 -0.03
N ALA A 130 0.88 56.49 -0.25
CA ALA A 130 1.76 55.34 -0.34
C ALA A 130 2.69 55.41 -1.57
N LYS A 131 2.18 55.82 -2.74
CA LYS A 131 2.96 56.05 -3.95
C LYS A 131 3.95 57.20 -3.80
N GLY A 132 3.57 58.28 -3.10
CA GLY A 132 4.43 59.41 -2.77
C GLY A 132 5.56 59.08 -1.78
N ARG A 133 5.40 58.05 -0.95
CA ARG A 133 6.45 57.55 -0.03
C ARG A 133 7.44 56.58 -0.69
N ALA A 134 7.10 56.01 -1.84
CA ALA A 134 8.00 55.20 -2.64
C ALA A 134 8.81 56.10 -3.58
N GLY A 135 9.96 56.61 -3.12
CA GLY A 135 10.89 57.33 -3.98
C GLY A 135 11.44 56.44 -5.12
N PRO A 136 12.07 57.03 -6.16
CA PRO A 136 12.65 56.28 -7.29
C PRO A 136 13.66 55.20 -6.89
N GLN A 137 14.30 55.34 -5.73
CA GLN A 137 15.21 54.35 -5.15
C GLN A 137 14.49 53.08 -4.64
N SER A 138 13.25 53.20 -4.16
CA SER A 138 12.45 52.05 -3.72
C SER A 138 11.96 51.22 -4.91
N SER A 139 11.60 51.85 -6.03
CA SER A 139 11.23 51.12 -7.26
C SER A 139 12.41 50.39 -7.89
N GLU A 140 13.62 50.96 -7.88
CA GLU A 140 14.83 50.28 -8.38
C GLU A 140 15.23 49.09 -7.49
N SER A 141 15.11 49.25 -6.16
CA SER A 141 15.39 48.18 -5.21
C SER A 141 14.42 47.00 -5.36
N ILE A 142 13.12 47.27 -5.48
CA ILE A 142 12.10 46.22 -5.70
C ILE A 142 12.31 45.51 -7.04
N ASN A 143 12.59 46.25 -8.11
CA ASN A 143 12.87 45.66 -9.43
C ASN A 143 14.13 44.78 -9.41
N GLY A 144 15.16 45.18 -8.65
CA GLY A 144 16.35 44.37 -8.42
C GLY A 144 16.04 43.05 -7.72
N ILE A 145 15.23 43.09 -6.66
CA ILE A 145 14.82 41.90 -5.90
C ILE A 145 13.96 40.96 -6.76
N LEU A 146 12.97 41.51 -7.48
CA LEU A 146 12.14 40.74 -8.40
C LEU A 146 12.99 40.06 -9.49
N LEU A 147 13.99 40.74 -10.04
CA LEU A 147 14.89 40.17 -11.03
C LEU A 147 15.72 39.02 -10.46
N VAL A 148 16.27 39.17 -9.25
CA VAL A 148 17.05 38.12 -8.57
C VAL A 148 16.17 36.93 -8.22
N ALA A 149 14.99 37.17 -7.63
CA ALA A 149 14.02 36.13 -7.30
C ALA A 149 13.58 35.34 -8.53
N ARG A 150 13.23 36.02 -9.64
CA ARG A 150 12.86 35.34 -10.91
C ARG A 150 14.01 34.49 -11.45
N ARG A 151 15.26 34.96 -11.39
CA ARG A 151 16.43 34.14 -11.76
C ARG A 151 16.61 32.92 -10.87
N TYR A 152 16.28 33.00 -9.58
CA TYR A 152 16.29 31.82 -8.71
C TYR A 152 15.19 30.84 -9.07
N VAL A 153 13.99 31.31 -9.43
CA VAL A 153 12.89 30.47 -9.93
C VAL A 153 13.27 29.78 -11.24
N GLU A 154 13.86 30.49 -12.20
CA GLU A 154 14.33 29.93 -13.48
C GLU A 154 15.41 28.85 -13.28
N ARG A 155 16.20 28.98 -12.22
CA ARG A 155 17.24 28.00 -11.85
C ARG A 155 16.73 26.91 -10.90
N ASP A 156 15.43 26.83 -10.67
CA ASP A 156 14.77 25.86 -9.77
C ASP A 156 15.28 25.91 -8.31
N LYS A 157 15.83 27.07 -7.90
CA LYS A 157 16.30 27.35 -6.53
C LYS A 157 15.18 28.04 -5.75
N LEU A 158 14.06 27.33 -5.59
CA LEU A 158 12.82 27.90 -5.04
C LEU A 158 12.96 28.42 -3.61
N ASP A 159 13.74 27.75 -2.75
CA ASP A 159 13.96 28.21 -1.37
C ASP A 159 14.67 29.56 -1.33
N ARG A 160 15.71 29.74 -2.16
CA ARG A 160 16.41 31.03 -2.29
C ARG A 160 15.54 32.11 -2.92
N ALA A 161 14.67 31.73 -3.86
CA ALA A 161 13.71 32.67 -4.42
C ALA A 161 12.75 33.19 -3.33
N LEU A 162 12.26 32.31 -2.44
CA LEU A 162 11.41 32.71 -1.31
C LEU A 162 12.15 33.60 -0.33
N GLU A 163 13.39 33.29 0.03
CA GLU A 163 14.21 34.13 0.91
C GLU A 163 14.36 35.57 0.38
N GLU A 164 14.65 35.72 -0.93
CA GLU A 164 14.76 37.03 -1.57
C GLU A 164 13.40 37.76 -1.63
N ILE A 165 12.32 37.05 -1.94
CA ILE A 165 10.96 37.63 -1.98
C ILE A 165 10.52 38.07 -0.58
N ASP A 166 10.76 37.26 0.44
CA ASP A 166 10.44 37.59 1.84
C ASP A 166 11.28 38.79 2.32
N THR A 167 12.54 38.89 1.90
CA THR A 167 13.39 40.08 2.14
C THR A 167 12.78 41.33 1.48
N GLY A 168 12.31 41.21 0.24
CA GLY A 168 11.62 42.30 -0.46
C GLY A 168 10.30 42.71 0.20
N LEU A 169 9.52 41.74 0.67
CA LEU A 169 8.26 41.99 1.37
C LEU A 169 8.47 42.56 2.79
N ALA A 170 9.59 42.26 3.44
CA ALA A 170 9.95 42.87 4.71
C ALA A 170 10.26 44.37 4.56
N MET A 171 10.86 44.78 3.44
CA MET A 171 11.11 46.19 3.13
C MET A 171 9.87 46.91 2.60
N HIS A 172 9.04 46.21 1.82
CA HIS A 172 7.83 46.77 1.22
C HIS A 172 6.61 45.86 1.44
N PRO A 173 6.01 45.91 2.63
CA PRO A 173 4.80 45.14 2.94
C PRO A 173 3.67 45.54 2.01
N GLY A 174 3.09 44.57 1.28
CA GLY A 174 1.94 44.81 0.41
C GLY A 174 2.27 45.06 -1.06
N HIS A 175 3.53 44.97 -1.50
CA HIS A 175 3.86 45.10 -2.92
C HIS A 175 3.20 43.96 -3.74
N PRO A 176 2.32 44.27 -4.71
CA PRO A 176 1.44 43.28 -5.34
C PRO A 176 2.21 42.21 -6.14
N GLU A 177 3.26 42.60 -6.88
CA GLU A 177 4.04 41.61 -7.66
C GLU A 177 4.89 40.68 -6.78
N LEU A 178 5.37 41.17 -5.63
CA LEU A 178 6.15 40.33 -4.71
C LEU A 178 5.24 39.32 -4.02
N LEU A 179 4.02 39.73 -3.64
CA LEU A 179 2.99 38.83 -3.11
C LEU A 179 2.56 37.79 -4.14
N TRP A 180 2.34 38.21 -5.39
CA TRP A 180 2.01 37.28 -6.47
C TRP A 180 3.13 36.26 -6.71
N LEU A 181 4.38 36.73 -6.80
CA LEU A 181 5.53 35.85 -7.03
C LEU A 181 5.75 34.90 -5.85
N ARG A 182 5.55 35.36 -4.60
CA ARG A 182 5.60 34.51 -3.42
C ARG A 182 4.59 33.36 -3.51
N ASN A 183 3.34 33.67 -3.87
CA ASN A 183 2.29 32.67 -4.00
C ASN A 183 2.61 31.66 -5.11
N ASP A 184 3.07 32.12 -6.28
CA ASP A 184 3.50 31.23 -7.37
C ASP A 184 4.64 30.31 -6.96
N VAL A 185 5.67 30.83 -6.27
CA VAL A 185 6.81 30.04 -5.81
C VAL A 185 6.40 29.07 -4.70
N CYS A 186 5.56 29.48 -3.76
CA CYS A 186 5.01 28.59 -2.73
C CYS A 186 4.24 27.42 -3.33
N GLU A 187 3.38 27.67 -4.33
CA GLU A 187 2.66 26.61 -5.04
C GLU A 187 3.61 25.67 -5.79
N LYS A 188 4.65 26.21 -6.44
CA LYS A 188 5.69 25.38 -7.08
C LYS A 188 6.44 24.49 -6.09
N VAL A 189 6.79 25.03 -4.92
CA VAL A 189 7.43 24.25 -3.85
C VAL A 189 6.50 23.15 -3.35
N ARG A 190 5.21 23.45 -3.13
CA ARG A 190 4.20 22.47 -2.71
C ARG A 190 4.09 21.33 -3.73
N LEU A 191 3.90 21.65 -5.00
CA LEU A 191 3.80 20.67 -6.09
C LEU A 191 5.07 19.81 -6.21
N LYS A 192 6.26 20.42 -6.07
CA LYS A 192 7.53 19.69 -6.12
C LYS A 192 7.67 18.70 -4.97
N LYS A 193 7.26 19.09 -3.75
CA LYS A 193 7.24 18.20 -2.58
C LYS A 193 6.25 17.05 -2.77
N GLU A 194 5.04 17.34 -3.23
CA GLU A 194 4.03 16.31 -3.53
C GLU A 194 4.51 15.32 -4.59
N LEU A 195 5.17 15.80 -5.64
CA LEU A 195 5.73 14.96 -6.69
C LEU A 195 6.91 14.11 -6.16
N ALA A 196 7.77 14.67 -5.30
CA ALA A 196 8.85 13.92 -4.67
C ALA A 196 8.31 12.78 -3.79
N VAL A 197 7.29 13.06 -2.98
CA VAL A 197 6.60 12.05 -2.16
C VAL A 197 5.98 10.96 -3.04
N ARG A 198 5.29 11.35 -4.11
CA ARG A 198 4.68 10.40 -5.06
C ARG A 198 5.73 9.52 -5.75
N ASN A 199 6.84 10.11 -6.20
CA ASN A 199 7.93 9.38 -6.83
C ASN A 199 8.58 8.40 -5.85
N ARG A 200 8.84 8.84 -4.62
CA ARG A 200 9.39 8.00 -3.56
C ARG A 200 8.50 6.80 -3.26
N LYS A 201 7.18 7.01 -3.11
CA LYS A 201 6.20 5.92 -2.97
C LYS A 201 6.28 4.95 -4.16
N ASN A 202 6.28 5.47 -5.39
CA ASN A 202 6.33 4.63 -6.59
C ASN A 202 7.62 3.81 -6.69
N GLU A 203 8.78 4.39 -6.35
CA GLU A 203 10.06 3.69 -6.32
C GLU A 203 10.02 2.50 -5.35
N LEU A 204 9.51 2.71 -4.14
CA LEU A 204 9.36 1.64 -3.14
C LEU A 204 8.39 0.56 -3.62
N LEU A 205 7.24 0.93 -4.17
CA LEU A 205 6.27 -0.03 -4.72
C LEU A 205 6.85 -0.85 -5.88
N LEU A 206 7.67 -0.24 -6.74
CA LEU A 206 8.35 -0.96 -7.82
C LEU A 206 9.38 -1.94 -7.26
N ALA A 207 10.20 -1.53 -6.30
CA ALA A 207 11.19 -2.40 -5.64
C ALA A 207 10.52 -3.60 -4.95
N ILE A 208 9.42 -3.37 -4.21
CA ILE A 208 8.64 -4.44 -3.57
C ILE A 208 8.16 -5.46 -4.61
N ARG A 209 7.61 -4.99 -5.73
CA ARG A 209 7.12 -5.86 -6.81
C ARG A 209 8.25 -6.62 -7.50
N GLU A 210 9.42 -6.02 -7.64
CA GLU A 210 10.60 -6.68 -8.22
C GLU A 210 11.09 -7.82 -7.33
N HIS A 211 11.26 -7.58 -6.03
CA HIS A 211 11.63 -8.63 -5.07
C HIS A 211 10.58 -9.74 -5.01
N PHE A 212 9.30 -9.37 -5.02
CA PHE A 212 8.21 -10.35 -5.07
C PHE A 212 8.25 -11.22 -6.33
N ALA A 213 8.52 -10.63 -7.51
CA ALA A 213 8.65 -11.36 -8.75
C ALA A 213 9.85 -12.33 -8.76
N ARG A 214 10.90 -12.02 -7.98
CA ARG A 214 12.07 -12.89 -7.79
C ARG A 214 11.92 -13.90 -6.66
N THR A 215 10.76 -13.96 -5.99
CA THR A 215 10.53 -14.79 -4.78
C THR A 215 11.47 -14.46 -3.62
N GLU A 216 12.07 -13.27 -3.62
CA GLU A 216 12.90 -12.73 -2.55
C GLU A 216 11.99 -12.13 -1.46
N PHE A 217 11.25 -12.99 -0.76
CA PHE A 217 10.22 -12.56 0.20
C PHE A 217 10.78 -11.71 1.34
N ASP A 218 11.96 -12.05 1.85
CA ASP A 218 12.59 -11.34 2.97
C ASP A 218 12.97 -9.90 2.58
N ASP A 219 13.57 -9.72 1.40
CA ASP A 219 13.92 -8.39 0.86
C ASP A 219 12.68 -7.56 0.54
N ALA A 220 11.63 -8.21 0.01
CA ALA A 220 10.34 -7.56 -0.22
C ALA A 220 9.70 -7.05 1.09
N LEU A 221 9.73 -7.86 2.15
CA LEU A 221 9.21 -7.50 3.47
C LEU A 221 10.03 -6.40 4.15
N LEU A 222 11.36 -6.42 4.02
CA LEU A 222 12.21 -5.32 4.48
C LEU A 222 11.88 -4.01 3.75
N THR A 223 11.69 -4.07 2.43
CA THR A 223 11.30 -2.91 1.64
C THR A 223 9.91 -2.41 2.04
N ILE A 224 8.95 -3.30 2.31
CA ILE A 224 7.63 -2.94 2.87
C ILE A 224 7.77 -2.23 4.22
N GLN A 225 8.61 -2.73 5.14
CA GLN A 225 8.81 -2.09 6.44
C GLN A 225 9.33 -0.66 6.29
N THR A 226 10.30 -0.45 5.38
CA THR A 226 10.76 0.91 5.07
C THR A 226 9.64 1.78 4.49
N ALA A 227 8.82 1.24 3.59
CA ALA A 227 7.70 1.95 3.01
C ALA A 227 6.60 2.30 4.02
N LEU A 228 6.26 1.40 4.95
CA LEU A 228 5.30 1.67 6.03
C LEU A 228 5.84 2.64 7.08
N SER A 229 7.17 2.72 7.25
CA SER A 229 7.78 3.73 8.12
C SER A 229 7.67 5.15 7.53
N GLU A 230 7.72 5.26 6.19
CA GLU A 230 7.54 6.53 5.47
C GLU A 230 6.04 6.84 5.22
N PHE A 231 5.20 5.81 5.04
CA PHE A 231 3.79 5.89 4.64
C PHE A 231 2.90 4.90 5.45
N PRO A 232 2.63 5.19 6.74
CA PRO A 232 2.02 4.21 7.66
C PRO A 232 0.57 3.82 7.32
N ASP A 233 -0.21 4.70 6.70
CA ASP A 233 -1.64 4.48 6.41
C ASP A 233 -1.90 4.11 4.94
N ASP A 234 -0.85 3.78 4.19
CA ASP A 234 -0.99 3.49 2.76
C ASP A 234 -1.61 2.12 2.50
N GLN A 235 -2.84 2.13 1.99
CA GLN A 235 -3.61 0.92 1.70
C GLN A 235 -2.91 -0.01 0.69
N ASP A 236 -2.20 0.54 -0.31
CA ASP A 236 -1.54 -0.28 -1.33
C ASP A 236 -0.37 -1.06 -0.72
N ILE A 237 0.40 -0.42 0.17
CA ILE A 237 1.55 -1.03 0.85
C ILE A 237 1.07 -2.10 1.84
N LEU A 238 0.03 -1.82 2.63
CA LEU A 238 -0.57 -2.79 3.56
C LEU A 238 -1.14 -4.01 2.85
N GLN A 239 -1.80 -3.82 1.69
CA GLN A 239 -2.28 -4.94 0.89
C GLN A 239 -1.14 -5.79 0.34
N LEU A 240 -0.05 -5.17 -0.12
CA LEU A 240 1.13 -5.88 -0.59
C LEU A 240 1.80 -6.68 0.54
N GLU A 241 1.87 -6.13 1.75
CA GLU A 241 2.38 -6.85 2.93
C GLU A 241 1.63 -8.17 3.16
N GLN A 242 0.30 -8.09 3.19
CA GLN A 242 -0.56 -9.27 3.39
C GLN A 242 -0.42 -10.28 2.25
N GLN A 243 -0.29 -9.83 1.01
CA GLN A 243 -0.11 -10.71 -0.15
C GLN A 243 1.24 -11.42 -0.10
N ILE A 244 2.31 -10.69 0.22
CA ILE A 244 3.68 -11.20 0.28
C ILE A 244 3.84 -12.17 1.45
N SER A 245 3.31 -11.84 2.64
CA SER A 245 3.36 -12.75 3.80
C SER A 245 2.62 -14.05 3.53
N ALA A 246 1.42 -13.99 2.96
CA ALA A 246 0.65 -15.18 2.60
C ALA A 246 1.33 -16.01 1.49
N ALA A 247 1.99 -15.34 0.53
CA ALA A 247 2.76 -16.03 -0.50
C ALA A 247 4.01 -16.71 0.09
N GLN A 248 4.72 -16.06 1.01
CA GLN A 248 5.88 -16.63 1.69
C GLN A 248 5.48 -17.86 2.51
N GLU A 249 4.38 -17.80 3.27
CA GLU A 249 3.89 -18.93 4.06
C GLU A 249 3.55 -20.12 3.17
N ARG A 250 2.80 -19.88 2.08
CA ARG A 250 2.47 -20.94 1.10
C ARG A 250 3.72 -21.54 0.47
N TRP A 251 4.69 -20.70 0.11
CA TRP A 251 5.95 -21.16 -0.47
C TRP A 251 6.72 -22.03 0.52
N GLN A 252 6.82 -21.62 1.79
CA GLN A 252 7.46 -22.41 2.85
C GLN A 252 6.76 -23.76 3.08
N GLN A 253 5.42 -23.77 3.12
CA GLN A 253 4.64 -25.00 3.28
C GLN A 253 4.87 -25.98 2.12
N LEU A 254 4.83 -25.49 0.88
CA LEU A 254 5.12 -26.31 -0.31
C LEU A 254 6.54 -26.87 -0.25
N HIS A 255 7.52 -26.03 0.08
CA HIS A 255 8.91 -26.46 0.10
C HIS A 255 9.20 -27.46 1.24
N GLN A 256 8.54 -27.31 2.40
CA GLN A 256 8.59 -28.31 3.47
C GLN A 256 7.93 -29.63 3.05
N PHE A 257 6.78 -29.56 2.39
CA PHE A 257 6.08 -30.74 1.87
C PHE A 257 6.93 -31.48 0.82
N GLU A 258 7.58 -30.75 -0.09
CA GLU A 258 8.51 -31.32 -1.07
C GLU A 258 9.69 -32.02 -0.38
N LYS A 259 10.34 -31.38 0.59
CA LYS A 259 11.42 -32.00 1.38
C LYS A 259 10.97 -33.25 2.12
N GLN A 260 9.79 -33.23 2.72
CA GLN A 260 9.21 -34.40 3.37
C GLN A 260 8.97 -35.52 2.36
N LYS A 261 8.42 -35.21 1.19
CA LYS A 261 8.19 -36.18 0.11
C LYS A 261 9.50 -36.78 -0.40
N GLU A 262 10.54 -35.97 -0.59
CA GLU A 262 11.88 -36.45 -0.97
C GLU A 262 12.48 -37.37 0.10
N ALA A 263 12.38 -37.00 1.37
CA ALA A 263 12.83 -37.84 2.48
C ALA A 263 12.07 -39.18 2.52
N VAL A 264 10.74 -39.16 2.38
CA VAL A 264 9.92 -40.37 2.30
C VAL A 264 10.33 -41.25 1.11
N ASN A 265 10.54 -40.66 -0.07
CA ASN A 265 10.99 -41.39 -1.26
C ASN A 265 12.36 -42.03 -1.04
N LEU A 266 13.27 -41.38 -0.33
CA LEU A 266 14.58 -41.94 0.01
C LEU A 266 14.43 -43.19 0.90
N HIS A 267 13.59 -43.14 1.92
CA HIS A 267 13.31 -44.29 2.78
C HIS A 267 12.63 -45.43 2.02
N VAL A 268 11.62 -45.12 1.19
CA VAL A 268 10.95 -46.13 0.34
C VAL A 268 11.94 -46.81 -0.60
N THR A 269 12.76 -46.04 -1.32
CA THR A 269 13.74 -46.62 -2.26
C THR A 269 14.84 -47.42 -1.56
N THR A 270 15.24 -47.01 -0.36
CA THR A 270 16.23 -47.74 0.45
C THR A 270 15.65 -49.03 0.99
N ALA A 271 14.44 -49.01 1.55
CA ALA A 271 13.75 -50.21 2.01
C ALA A 271 13.50 -51.20 0.87
N GLN A 272 13.05 -50.74 -0.30
CA GLN A 272 12.89 -51.59 -1.49
C GLN A 272 14.21 -52.23 -1.94
N ARG A 273 15.33 -51.52 -1.83
CA ARG A 273 16.66 -52.07 -2.14
C ARG A 273 17.07 -53.14 -1.13
N LEU A 274 16.79 -52.94 0.15
CA LEU A 274 17.07 -53.90 1.22
C LEU A 274 16.20 -55.16 1.05
N MET A 275 14.95 -55.00 0.63
CA MET A 275 14.08 -56.14 0.25
C MET A 275 14.65 -56.95 -0.91
N GLN A 276 15.21 -56.29 -1.94
CA GLN A 276 15.87 -57.00 -3.05
C GLN A 276 17.15 -57.74 -2.64
N GLN A 277 17.67 -57.48 -1.44
CA GLN A 277 18.83 -58.14 -0.85
C GLN A 277 18.43 -59.16 0.22
N ASP A 278 17.14 -59.47 0.36
CA ASP A 278 16.57 -60.35 1.38
C ASP A 278 16.88 -59.90 2.84
N LYS A 279 17.12 -58.60 3.03
CA LYS A 279 17.41 -58.00 4.34
C LYS A 279 16.15 -57.42 4.97
N TRP A 280 15.25 -58.31 5.38
CA TRP A 280 13.90 -57.93 5.82
C TRP A 280 13.88 -57.03 7.06
N ASP A 281 14.70 -57.36 8.08
CA ASP A 281 14.76 -56.57 9.33
C ASP A 281 15.29 -55.15 9.10
N GLU A 282 16.35 -55.03 8.27
CA GLU A 282 16.91 -53.72 7.90
C GLU A 282 15.88 -52.91 7.08
N ALA A 283 15.15 -53.55 6.18
CA ALA A 283 14.10 -52.91 5.40
C ALA A 283 12.95 -52.41 6.30
N LEU A 284 12.52 -53.21 7.28
CA LEU A 284 11.47 -52.83 8.22
C LEU A 284 11.90 -51.68 9.12
N ALA A 285 13.15 -51.69 9.59
CA ALA A 285 13.71 -50.57 10.35
C ALA A 285 13.73 -49.28 9.53
N GLU A 286 14.10 -49.34 8.24
CA GLU A 286 14.11 -48.18 7.35
C GLU A 286 12.69 -47.64 7.10
N VAL A 287 11.69 -48.51 6.94
CA VAL A 287 10.28 -48.09 6.84
C VAL A 287 9.80 -47.43 8.12
N ALA A 288 10.14 -47.98 9.29
CA ALA A 288 9.79 -47.39 10.58
C ALA A 288 10.41 -45.99 10.76
N LEU A 289 11.66 -45.80 10.32
CA LEU A 289 12.30 -44.47 10.28
C LEU A 289 11.56 -43.52 9.35
N GLY A 290 11.15 -43.98 8.17
CA GLY A 290 10.33 -43.19 7.25
C GLY A 290 8.97 -42.79 7.84
N LEU A 291 8.32 -43.69 8.58
CA LEU A 291 7.03 -43.42 9.24
C LEU A 291 7.16 -42.44 10.40
N LEU A 292 8.34 -42.33 11.04
CA LEU A 292 8.61 -41.27 12.01
C LEU A 292 8.59 -39.88 11.34
N VAL A 293 9.08 -39.79 10.10
CA VAL A 293 9.08 -38.54 9.31
C VAL A 293 7.69 -38.23 8.76
N ALA A 294 6.97 -39.24 8.26
CA ALA A 294 5.63 -39.10 7.70
C ALA A 294 4.70 -40.23 8.18
N PRO A 295 4.05 -40.06 9.37
CA PRO A 295 3.25 -41.11 10.01
C PRO A 295 2.07 -41.64 9.18
N PHE A 296 1.59 -40.83 8.23
CA PHE A 296 0.43 -41.14 7.39
C PHE A 296 0.81 -41.39 5.92
N SER A 297 2.08 -41.70 5.64
CA SER A 297 2.50 -41.99 4.27
C SER A 297 1.85 -43.29 3.77
N PRO A 298 1.04 -43.26 2.70
CA PRO A 298 0.40 -44.46 2.16
C PRO A 298 1.43 -45.45 1.61
N ASP A 299 2.53 -44.96 1.05
CA ASP A 299 3.57 -45.80 0.43
C ASP A 299 4.34 -46.58 1.49
N LEU A 300 4.73 -45.92 2.59
CA LEU A 300 5.46 -46.56 3.69
C LEU A 300 4.57 -47.55 4.45
N THR A 301 3.31 -47.20 4.72
CA THR A 301 2.37 -48.13 5.38
C THR A 301 2.02 -49.34 4.51
N ALA A 302 1.99 -49.17 3.18
CA ALA A 302 1.86 -50.29 2.26
C ALA A 302 3.10 -51.20 2.29
N LEU A 303 4.31 -50.60 2.30
CA LEU A 303 5.57 -51.35 2.36
C LEU A 303 5.73 -52.10 3.69
N GLU A 304 5.38 -51.48 4.82
CA GLU A 304 5.39 -52.10 6.14
C GLU A 304 4.50 -53.36 6.16
N LYS A 305 3.26 -53.24 5.67
CA LYS A 305 2.34 -54.38 5.58
C LYS A 305 2.84 -55.49 4.65
N GLN A 306 3.57 -55.13 3.61
CA GLN A 306 4.17 -56.11 2.71
C GLN A 306 5.31 -56.86 3.41
N LEU A 307 6.22 -56.15 4.08
CA LEU A 307 7.33 -56.72 4.83
C LEU A 307 6.87 -57.67 5.94
N LEU A 308 5.87 -57.26 6.73
CA LEU A 308 5.34 -58.09 7.81
C LEU A 308 4.67 -59.38 7.31
N ARG A 309 4.11 -59.37 6.10
CA ARG A 309 3.55 -60.59 5.49
C ARG A 309 4.65 -61.56 5.06
N GLU A 310 5.72 -61.04 4.49
CA GLU A 310 6.86 -61.86 4.04
C GLU A 310 7.59 -62.50 5.23
N GLN A 311 7.80 -61.73 6.32
CA GLN A 311 8.37 -62.26 7.56
C GLN A 311 7.51 -63.38 8.16
N ALA A 312 6.19 -63.20 8.17
CA ALA A 312 5.29 -64.24 8.68
C ALA A 312 5.32 -65.51 7.83
N SER A 313 5.48 -65.40 6.51
CA SER A 313 5.63 -66.59 5.64
C SER A 313 6.98 -67.28 5.82
N ASP A 314 8.06 -66.53 6.03
CA ASP A 314 9.39 -67.11 6.24
C ASP A 314 9.47 -67.86 7.58
N GLU A 315 8.89 -67.31 8.65
CA GLU A 315 8.79 -68.00 9.96
C GLU A 315 7.98 -69.31 9.85
N GLU A 316 6.87 -69.31 9.10
CA GLU A 316 6.03 -70.50 8.90
C GLU A 316 6.78 -71.60 8.09
N ILE A 317 7.62 -71.21 7.13
CA ILE A 317 8.46 -72.12 6.35
C ILE A 317 9.61 -72.69 7.20
N GLU A 318 10.25 -71.87 8.04
CA GLU A 318 11.32 -72.33 8.92
C GLU A 318 10.80 -73.32 9.98
N ASP A 319 9.65 -73.03 10.60
CA ASP A 319 9.04 -73.91 11.58
C ASP A 319 8.65 -75.27 10.95
N THR A 320 8.05 -75.26 9.76
CA THR A 320 7.69 -76.49 9.06
C THR A 320 8.92 -77.31 8.65
N SER A 321 9.96 -76.67 8.11
CA SER A 321 11.25 -77.31 7.79
C SER A 321 11.92 -77.95 9.01
N ALA A 322 11.91 -77.28 10.15
CA ALA A 322 12.46 -77.80 11.39
C ALA A 322 11.67 -79.03 11.89
N THR A 323 10.34 -78.99 11.80
CA THR A 323 9.49 -80.15 12.13
C THR A 323 9.72 -81.33 11.19
N ASP A 324 9.83 -81.09 9.89
CA ASP A 324 10.12 -82.13 8.89
C ASP A 324 11.47 -82.81 9.13
N THR A 325 12.49 -82.02 9.49
CA THR A 325 13.83 -82.54 9.82
C THR A 325 13.78 -83.41 11.09
N GLN A 326 13.03 -82.99 12.11
CA GLN A 326 12.84 -83.79 13.32
C GLN A 326 12.08 -85.08 13.03
N ILE A 327 11.02 -85.03 12.22
CA ILE A 327 10.27 -86.22 11.79
C ILE A 327 11.19 -87.19 11.05
N ALA A 328 12.01 -86.71 10.12
CA ALA A 328 12.96 -87.53 9.38
C ALA A 328 13.98 -88.22 10.31
N LEU A 329 14.54 -87.50 11.29
CA LEU A 329 15.46 -88.08 12.28
C LEU A 329 14.78 -89.19 13.11
N ARG A 330 13.55 -88.96 13.56
CA ARG A 330 12.78 -89.95 14.33
C ARG A 330 12.47 -91.20 13.52
N ILE A 331 12.13 -91.04 12.24
CA ILE A 331 11.94 -92.16 11.31
C ILE A 331 13.23 -92.98 11.16
N ILE A 332 14.38 -92.32 10.98
CA ILE A 332 15.68 -93.01 10.85
C ILE A 332 15.99 -93.81 12.12
N SER A 333 15.85 -93.20 13.29
CA SER A 333 16.08 -93.89 14.58
C SER A 333 15.13 -95.07 14.77
N ALA A 334 13.86 -94.94 14.39
CA ALA A 334 12.89 -96.04 14.43
C ALA A 334 13.31 -97.22 13.53
N GLU A 335 13.77 -96.95 12.31
CA GLU A 335 14.26 -97.99 11.40
C GLU A 335 15.53 -98.68 11.94
N GLU A 336 16.43 -97.95 12.61
CA GLU A 336 17.62 -98.51 13.25
C GLU A 336 17.27 -99.43 14.42
N TYR A 337 16.38 -99.00 15.33
CA TYR A 337 15.89 -99.86 16.42
C TYR A 337 15.19 -101.12 15.89
N ALA A 338 14.42 -100.99 14.81
CA ALA A 338 13.78 -102.13 14.17
C ALA A 338 14.80 -103.13 13.58
N LYS A 339 15.90 -102.65 12.98
CA LYS A 339 17.00 -103.52 12.49
C LYS A 339 17.69 -104.27 13.63
N LEU A 340 17.77 -103.68 14.82
CA LEU A 340 18.31 -104.30 16.02
C LEU A 340 17.32 -105.25 16.72
N GLY A 341 16.06 -105.31 16.26
CA GLY A 341 15.00 -106.13 16.86
C GLY A 341 14.31 -105.50 18.07
N GLU A 342 14.62 -104.24 18.39
CA GLU A 342 14.02 -103.49 19.51
C GLU A 342 12.71 -102.81 19.07
N PHE A 343 11.69 -103.61 18.72
CA PHE A 343 10.46 -103.11 18.10
C PHE A 343 9.64 -102.15 18.97
N GLU A 344 9.64 -102.30 20.30
CA GLU A 344 8.93 -101.39 21.20
C GLU A 344 9.51 -99.98 21.13
N LYS A 345 10.84 -99.84 21.23
CA LYS A 345 11.52 -98.54 21.09
C LYS A 345 11.34 -97.95 19.69
N ALA A 346 11.36 -98.79 18.66
CA ALA A 346 11.09 -98.37 17.29
C ALA A 346 9.67 -97.77 17.14
N LEU A 347 8.66 -98.37 17.78
CA LEU A 347 7.29 -97.86 17.77
C LEU A 347 7.13 -96.60 18.64
N ASP A 348 7.87 -96.46 19.74
CA ASP A 348 7.88 -95.25 20.55
C ASP A 348 8.44 -94.05 19.76
N GLU A 349 9.52 -94.23 19.00
CA GLU A 349 10.06 -93.19 18.11
C GLU A 349 9.07 -92.78 17.00
N ILE A 350 8.31 -93.74 16.48
CA ILE A 350 7.21 -93.47 15.53
C ILE A 350 6.06 -92.72 16.19
N ALA A 351 5.69 -93.06 17.43
CA ALA A 351 4.68 -92.33 18.18
C ALA A 351 5.10 -90.88 18.44
N HIS A 352 6.39 -90.65 18.73
CA HIS A 352 6.94 -89.30 18.81
C HIS A 352 6.86 -88.54 17.48
N ALA A 353 7.16 -89.20 16.36
CA ALA A 353 7.01 -88.60 15.04
C ALA A 353 5.54 -88.23 14.72
N TYR A 354 4.58 -89.09 15.07
CA TYR A 354 3.14 -88.78 14.92
C TYR A 354 2.67 -87.61 15.80
N GLY A 355 3.33 -87.37 16.93
CA GLY A 355 3.08 -86.20 17.76
C GLY A 355 3.48 -84.89 17.09
N LEU A 356 4.42 -84.93 16.14
CA LEU A 356 4.87 -83.78 15.36
C LEU A 356 4.00 -83.56 14.11
N ASP A 357 3.73 -84.62 13.35
CA ASP A 357 2.80 -84.57 12.20
C ASP A 357 1.95 -85.85 12.12
N PRO A 358 0.68 -85.80 12.58
CA PRO A 358 -0.25 -86.93 12.51
C PRO A 358 -0.57 -87.38 11.07
N GLY A 359 -0.42 -86.49 10.08
CA GLY A 359 -0.79 -86.72 8.68
C GLY A 359 0.32 -87.31 7.82
N ASN A 360 1.53 -87.44 8.34
CA ASN A 360 2.69 -87.81 7.54
C ASN A 360 2.59 -89.26 7.03
N SER A 361 2.58 -89.42 5.70
CA SER A 361 2.42 -90.72 5.06
C SER A 361 3.63 -91.65 5.27
N ASP A 362 4.82 -91.09 5.49
CA ASP A 362 6.04 -91.87 5.62
C ASP A 362 6.17 -92.51 7.00
N ILE A 363 5.75 -91.79 8.05
CA ILE A 363 5.61 -92.34 9.41
C ILE A 363 4.71 -93.60 9.36
N THR A 364 3.58 -93.50 8.66
CA THR A 364 2.63 -94.61 8.51
C THR A 364 3.23 -95.82 7.77
N LYS A 365 4.01 -95.59 6.70
CA LYS A 365 4.68 -96.67 5.97
C LYS A 365 5.72 -97.38 6.84
N VAL A 366 6.49 -96.61 7.60
CA VAL A 366 7.53 -97.17 8.48
C VAL A 366 6.91 -97.91 9.66
N GLU A 367 5.84 -97.39 10.27
CA GLU A 367 5.08 -98.11 11.30
C GLU A 367 4.58 -99.47 10.80
N GLN A 368 3.94 -99.50 9.62
CA GLN A 368 3.44 -100.74 9.01
C GLN A 368 4.57 -101.74 8.78
N ARG A 369 5.73 -101.27 8.31
CA ARG A 369 6.92 -102.10 8.10
C ARG A 369 7.47 -102.66 9.40
N ILE A 370 7.58 -101.85 10.44
CA ILE A 370 8.02 -102.27 11.78
C ILE A 370 7.06 -103.32 12.34
N ARG A 371 5.75 -103.11 12.26
CA ARG A 371 4.73 -104.08 12.71
C ARG A 371 4.76 -105.39 11.92
N GLN A 372 5.06 -105.34 10.61
CA GLN A 372 5.24 -106.53 9.78
C GLN A 372 6.49 -107.32 10.18
N LEU A 373 7.59 -106.65 10.52
CA LEU A 373 8.81 -107.28 11.03
C LEU A 373 8.65 -107.81 12.45
N GLN A 374 7.91 -107.10 13.30
CA GLN A 374 7.61 -107.49 14.68
C GLN A 374 6.75 -108.74 14.74
N ARG A 375 5.87 -108.98 13.76
CA ARG A 375 5.16 -110.26 13.61
C ARG A 375 6.23 -111.34 13.38
N PRO A 376 6.62 -112.11 14.41
CA PRO A 376 7.60 -113.15 14.20
C PRO A 376 6.93 -114.24 13.35
N GLN A 377 7.78 -115.08 12.80
CA GLN A 377 7.55 -116.36 12.16
C GLN A 377 6.75 -117.36 13.03
N ALA A 378 5.65 -116.96 13.67
CA ALA A 378 4.70 -117.83 14.35
C ALA A 378 4.05 -118.85 13.37
N GLY A 379 4.19 -118.64 12.06
CA GLY A 379 3.85 -119.62 11.03
C GLY A 379 4.94 -120.66 10.73
N ALA A 380 6.21 -120.45 11.09
CA ALA A 380 7.30 -121.37 10.68
C ALA A 380 7.53 -122.54 11.65
N LEU A 381 6.98 -122.50 12.88
CA LEU A 381 7.12 -123.59 13.86
C LEU A 381 5.97 -124.61 13.84
N LYS A 382 5.01 -124.51 12.91
CA LYS A 382 3.87 -125.46 12.81
C LYS A 382 4.01 -126.54 11.73
N LEU A 383 5.22 -126.74 11.15
CA LEU A 383 5.44 -127.70 10.06
C LEU A 383 6.50 -128.79 10.34
N ILE A 384 6.88 -129.04 11.59
CA ILE A 384 7.86 -130.11 11.94
C ILE A 384 7.25 -131.32 12.65
N TYR A 385 5.98 -131.28 13.12
CA TYR A 385 5.35 -132.42 13.81
C TYR A 385 4.21 -133.09 13.03
N SER A 386 4.46 -133.62 11.82
CA SER A 386 3.43 -134.45 11.14
C SER A 386 3.94 -135.66 10.33
N ASN A 387 5.24 -135.98 10.33
CA ASN A 387 5.76 -137.07 9.48
C ASN A 387 6.26 -138.35 10.19
N GLU A 388 5.97 -138.56 11.49
CA GLU A 388 6.45 -139.75 12.24
C GLU A 388 5.44 -140.87 12.52
N HIS A 389 4.22 -140.85 11.95
CA HIS A 389 3.22 -141.90 12.19
C HIS A 389 2.75 -142.70 10.97
N ARG A 390 3.61 -142.91 9.96
CA ARG A 390 3.31 -143.83 8.85
C ARG A 390 4.38 -144.89 8.55
N ARG A 391 4.93 -145.49 9.61
CA ARG A 391 5.65 -146.78 9.55
C ARG A 391 5.10 -147.70 10.63
N GLN A 392 3.96 -148.34 10.36
CA GLN A 392 3.52 -149.62 10.95
C GLN A 392 2.10 -149.96 10.42
N SER A 393 2.01 -150.47 9.19
CA SER A 393 0.99 -151.48 8.83
C SER A 393 1.36 -152.10 7.48
N ASN A 394 1.12 -153.41 7.37
CA ASN A 394 1.22 -154.28 6.20
C ASN A 394 2.54 -155.05 6.06
N ALA A 395 2.58 -156.10 6.89
CA ALA A 395 2.87 -157.46 6.42
C ALA A 395 1.90 -157.89 5.32
#